data_AF-A0A4R8UDQ5-F1
#
_entry.id   AF-A0A4R8UDQ5-F1
#
_cell.length_a   1.000
_cell.length_b   1.000
_cell.length_c   1.000
_cell.angle_alpha   90.00
_cell.angle_beta   90.00
_cell.angle_gamma   90.00
#
_symmetry.space_group_name_H-M   'P 1'
#
loop_
_entity.id
_entity.type
_entity.pdbx_description
1 polymer ?
#
loop_
_entity_poly.entity_id
_entity_poly.type
_entity_poly.pdbx_seq_one_letter_code
_entity_poly.pdbx_strand_id
1 'polypeptide(L)'
;MLPISTTNSAYWPAVKTRPLWPQAVSAPFVAAHLLAAAGDIPDRIATKSQFAALCGVAPIPASSGTRQRFRLARGGDRQANAALHRIVLLRKRHKDPGTMAYIARRTAEGLSDRGIVRCLKRHVANEIFVLLTQNPAVALPIGPRIRQRRQTLGIVLTEATKQLEVPYQRLRRLEIGQRADTNSETAYGAWLDDKTRQPHPAQEVA
;
A
#
# COMPACT_ATOMS: atom_id res chain seq x y z
N MET A 1 17.96 41.72 -0.64
CA MET A 1 16.88 41.27 -1.55
C MET A 1 17.56 40.43 -2.63
N LEU A 2 17.53 39.10 -2.50
CA LEU A 2 18.10 38.17 -3.47
C LEU A 2 17.04 37.09 -3.76
N PRO A 3 16.78 36.74 -5.03
CA PRO A 3 15.68 35.89 -5.42
C PRO A 3 15.96 34.43 -5.05
N ILE A 4 14.96 33.77 -4.48
CA ILE A 4 14.97 32.34 -4.17
C ILE A 4 14.81 31.61 -5.50
N SER A 5 15.91 31.02 -5.99
CA SER A 5 15.91 30.17 -7.18
C SER A 5 15.14 28.88 -6.91
N THR A 6 13.96 28.79 -7.51
CA THR A 6 13.20 27.56 -7.74
C THR A 6 13.99 26.69 -8.73
N THR A 7 14.72 25.70 -8.23
CA THR A 7 15.31 24.63 -9.05
C THR A 7 15.00 23.28 -8.41
N ASN A 8 14.00 22.58 -8.96
CA ASN A 8 14.17 21.44 -9.88
C ASN A 8 14.28 20.13 -9.07
N SER A 9 13.20 19.41 -8.75
CA SER A 9 12.29 18.69 -9.66
C SER A 9 12.98 18.02 -10.86
N ALA A 10 14.14 17.41 -10.66
CA ALA A 10 14.68 16.44 -11.62
C ALA A 10 15.62 15.46 -10.89
N TYR A 11 15.63 14.21 -11.35
CA TYR A 11 16.51 13.10 -10.96
C TYR A 11 16.11 12.25 -9.74
N TRP A 12 14.97 11.58 -9.86
CA TRP A 12 14.89 10.15 -9.52
C TRP A 12 14.78 9.39 -10.84
N PRO A 13 15.63 8.39 -11.14
CA PRO A 13 15.45 7.62 -12.35
C PRO A 13 14.10 6.91 -12.23
N ALA A 14 13.29 6.99 -13.28
CA ALA A 14 12.03 6.28 -13.40
C ALA A 14 12.28 4.78 -13.19
N VAL A 15 12.00 4.30 -11.97
CA VAL A 15 11.93 2.88 -11.67
C VAL A 15 10.64 2.39 -12.32
N LYS A 16 10.77 1.93 -13.57
CA LYS A 16 9.81 1.04 -14.22
C LYS A 16 9.46 -0.08 -13.23
N THR A 17 8.22 -0.09 -12.78
CA THR A 17 7.47 -1.26 -12.30
C THR A 17 8.30 -2.38 -11.66
N ARG A 18 8.48 -2.33 -10.34
CA ARG A 18 8.84 -3.53 -9.58
C ARG A 18 8.10 -3.54 -8.23
N PRO A 19 6.94 -4.22 -8.13
CA PRO A 19 6.34 -4.53 -6.85
C PRO A 19 7.07 -5.74 -6.27
N LEU A 20 8.12 -5.50 -5.50
CA LEU A 20 8.75 -6.55 -4.68
C LEU A 20 8.60 -6.21 -3.21
N TRP A 21 7.35 -6.07 -2.77
CA TRP A 21 6.94 -6.50 -1.42
C TRP A 21 5.41 -6.65 -1.32
N PRO A 22 4.88 -7.86 -1.60
CA PRO A 22 3.70 -8.31 -0.87
C PRO A 22 3.95 -9.66 -0.20
N GLN A 23 5.07 -9.84 0.54
CA GLN A 23 5.30 -11.01 1.39
C GLN A 23 6.56 -10.87 2.27
N ALA A 24 6.42 -10.36 3.50
CA ALA A 24 7.31 -10.64 4.64
C ALA A 24 6.75 -10.04 5.96
N VAL A 25 5.71 -10.67 6.52
CA VAL A 25 5.51 -11.01 7.95
C VAL A 25 5.72 -9.92 9.04
N SER A 26 5.64 -8.62 8.71
CA SER A 26 5.40 -7.59 9.73
C SER A 26 4.59 -6.44 9.15
N ALA A 27 3.31 -6.23 9.43
CA ALA A 27 2.29 -6.97 10.18
C ALA A 27 0.95 -6.38 9.70
N PRO A 28 -0.14 -7.14 9.53
CA PRO A 28 -1.46 -6.57 9.24
C PRO A 28 -1.83 -5.43 10.19
N PHE A 29 -1.30 -5.42 11.42
CA PHE A 29 -1.42 -4.33 12.39
C PHE A 29 -0.77 -3.00 11.95
N VAL A 30 0.43 -3.02 11.36
CA VAL A 30 1.14 -1.81 10.89
C VAL A 30 0.41 -1.23 9.68
N ALA A 31 0.02 -2.08 8.75
CA ALA A 31 -0.81 -1.70 7.61
C ALA A 31 -2.19 -1.20 8.08
N ALA A 32 -2.83 -1.89 9.03
CA ALA A 32 -4.12 -1.50 9.60
C ALA A 32 -4.06 -0.18 10.36
N HIS A 33 -2.98 0.13 11.08
CA HIS A 33 -2.83 1.45 11.71
C HIS A 33 -2.65 2.55 10.67
N LEU A 34 -1.89 2.29 9.61
CA LEU A 34 -1.72 3.27 8.53
C LEU A 34 -3.01 3.46 7.73
N LEU A 35 -3.78 2.40 7.51
CA LEU A 35 -5.10 2.44 6.87
C LEU A 35 -6.16 3.09 7.77
N ALA A 36 -6.18 2.76 9.06
CA ALA A 36 -7.07 3.38 10.04
C ALA A 36 -6.75 4.86 10.25
N ALA A 37 -5.46 5.22 10.28
CA ALA A 37 -5.02 6.61 10.33
C ALA A 37 -5.37 7.36 9.04
N ALA A 38 -5.19 6.73 7.87
CA ALA A 38 -5.61 7.31 6.59
C ALA A 38 -7.15 7.48 6.52
N GLY A 39 -7.90 6.59 7.17
CA GLY A 39 -9.36 6.55 7.11
C GLY A 39 -9.87 6.22 5.72
N ASP A 40 -11.20 6.15 5.59
CA ASP A 40 -11.91 5.82 4.36
C ASP A 40 -11.99 7.03 3.42
N ILE A 41 -10.87 7.67 3.04
CA ILE A 41 -10.97 8.92 2.27
C ILE A 41 -9.83 9.20 1.25
N PRO A 42 -10.13 9.22 -0.06
CA PRO A 42 -9.33 9.93 -1.05
C PRO A 42 -9.48 11.47 -0.96
N ASP A 43 -10.62 11.96 -0.49
CA ASP A 43 -10.99 13.39 -0.41
C ASP A 43 -10.49 14.17 0.83
N ARG A 44 -10.10 13.51 1.95
CA ARG A 44 -9.66 14.21 3.18
C ARG A 44 -8.16 14.52 3.20
N ILE A 45 -7.33 13.73 2.53
CA ILE A 45 -5.87 13.87 2.52
C ILE A 45 -5.41 14.08 1.08
N ALA A 46 -5.37 15.34 0.64
CA ALA A 46 -5.07 15.69 -0.74
C ALA A 46 -3.56 15.67 -1.06
N THR A 47 -2.70 15.75 -0.04
CA THR A 47 -1.25 15.92 -0.26
C THR A 47 -0.37 15.05 0.64
N LYS A 48 0.82 14.71 0.12
CA LYS A 48 1.90 14.04 0.85
C LYS A 48 2.27 14.74 2.16
N SER A 49 2.20 16.08 2.17
CA SER A 49 2.52 16.88 3.35
C SER A 49 1.47 16.79 4.44
N GLN A 50 0.20 16.77 4.06
CA GLN A 50 -0.90 16.55 4.98
C GLN A 50 -0.84 15.14 5.59
N PHE A 51 -0.58 14.11 4.78
CA PHE A 51 -0.39 12.74 5.28
C PHE A 51 0.75 12.63 6.28
N ALA A 52 1.89 13.25 5.97
CA ALA A 52 3.03 13.23 6.88
C ALA A 52 2.79 14.04 8.16
N ALA A 53 1.98 15.11 8.12
CA ALA A 53 1.57 15.83 9.32
C ALA A 53 0.68 14.95 10.21
N LEU A 54 -0.28 14.25 9.59
CA LEU A 54 -1.16 13.28 10.26
C LEU A 54 -0.35 12.16 10.92
N CYS A 55 0.62 11.56 10.23
CA CYS A 55 1.49 10.54 10.82
C CYS A 55 2.56 11.09 11.77
N GLY A 56 2.58 12.40 12.07
CA GLY A 56 3.55 13.01 12.98
C GLY A 56 5.01 13.00 12.50
N VAL A 57 5.25 12.86 11.20
CA VAL A 57 6.59 12.82 10.56
C VAL A 57 6.89 14.07 9.74
N ALA A 58 6.01 15.08 9.76
CA ALA A 58 6.27 16.36 9.15
C ALA A 58 7.49 17.05 9.80
N PRO A 59 8.44 17.56 9.00
CA PRO A 59 9.58 18.31 9.53
C PRO A 59 9.08 19.65 10.09
N ILE A 60 9.35 19.91 11.37
CA ILE A 60 9.06 21.22 11.99
C ILE A 60 10.39 21.95 12.20
N PRO A 61 10.63 23.09 11.53
CA PRO A 61 11.84 23.86 11.76
C PRO A 61 11.86 24.37 13.21
N ALA A 62 13.02 24.26 13.84
CA ALA A 62 13.26 24.65 15.23
C ALA A 62 14.51 25.55 15.34
N SER A 63 14.81 26.29 14.27
CA SER A 63 15.98 27.17 14.16
C SER A 63 15.59 28.46 13.45
N SER A 64 16.01 29.60 13.98
CA SER A 64 15.87 30.94 13.39
C SER A 64 17.17 31.45 12.74
N GLY A 65 18.26 30.69 12.78
CA GLY A 65 19.59 31.07 12.25
C GLY A 65 20.22 30.03 11.31
N THR A 66 21.53 30.17 11.03
CA THR A 66 22.28 29.41 10.00
C THR A 66 22.22 27.89 10.15
N ARG A 67 22.11 27.38 11.39
CA ARG A 67 22.04 25.94 11.65
C ARG A 67 20.60 25.44 11.55
N GLN A 68 20.27 24.75 10.47
CA GLN A 68 18.95 24.13 10.33
C GLN A 68 18.78 22.93 11.27
N ARG A 69 17.82 23.03 12.18
CA ARG A 69 17.41 21.93 13.07
C ARG A 69 15.92 21.67 12.93
N PHE A 70 15.56 20.39 12.94
CA PHE A 70 14.17 19.94 12.86
C PHE A 70 13.76 19.21 14.13
N ARG A 71 12.63 19.64 14.72
CA ARG A 71 11.99 18.96 15.86
C ARG A 71 10.95 17.96 15.39
N LEU A 72 10.60 17.03 16.29
CA LEU A 72 9.54 16.05 16.08
C LEU A 72 8.16 16.71 16.23
N ALA A 73 7.23 16.39 15.33
CA ALA A 73 5.84 16.79 15.47
C ALA A 73 5.16 16.06 16.64
N ARG A 74 4.44 16.80 17.49
CA ARG A 74 3.74 16.23 18.66
C ARG A 74 2.26 15.93 18.44
N GLY A 75 1.61 16.62 17.50
CA GLY A 75 0.15 16.54 17.28
C GLY A 75 -0.33 15.52 16.25
N GLY A 76 0.51 14.56 15.82
CA GLY A 76 0.10 13.51 14.88
C GLY A 76 -0.13 12.17 15.57
N ASP A 77 -0.66 11.20 14.82
CA ASP A 77 -0.90 9.84 15.25
C ASP A 77 0.41 9.14 15.66
N ARG A 78 0.48 8.76 16.95
CA ARG A 78 1.65 8.11 17.55
C ARG A 78 1.83 6.68 17.09
N GLN A 79 0.74 5.96 16.84
CA GLN A 79 0.76 4.59 16.36
C GLN A 79 1.23 4.55 14.90
N ALA A 80 0.71 5.44 14.04
CA ALA A 80 1.22 5.60 12.67
C ALA A 80 2.71 5.97 12.64
N ASN A 81 3.13 6.89 13.51
CA ASN A 81 4.55 7.26 13.64
C ASN A 81 5.43 6.07 14.10
N ALA A 82 4.93 5.22 14.99
CA ALA A 82 5.62 4.01 15.46
C ALA A 82 5.70 2.94 14.36
N ALA A 83 4.61 2.75 13.60
CA ALA A 83 4.54 1.91 12.41
C ALA A 83 5.61 2.30 11.37
N LEU A 84 5.68 3.58 11.00
CA LEU A 84 6.71 4.10 10.09
C LEU A 84 8.13 3.88 10.61
N HIS A 85 8.32 4.02 11.93
CA HIS A 85 9.64 3.75 12.53
C HIS A 85 10.03 2.28 12.39
N ARG A 86 9.10 1.36 12.64
CA ARG A 86 9.34 -0.08 12.52
C ARG A 86 9.65 -0.49 11.08
N ILE A 87 8.96 0.08 10.10
CA ILE A 87 9.27 -0.14 8.67
C ILE A 87 10.71 0.28 8.37
N VAL A 88 11.13 1.48 8.81
CA VAL A 88 12.51 1.96 8.59
C VAL A 88 13.54 1.05 9.26
N LEU A 89 13.28 0.60 10.50
CA LEU A 89 14.17 -0.34 11.18
C LEU A 89 14.30 -1.67 10.45
N LEU A 90 13.19 -2.20 9.92
CA LEU A 90 13.20 -3.42 9.12
C LEU A 90 13.97 -3.23 7.82
N ARG A 91 13.76 -2.12 7.08
CA ARG A 91 14.54 -1.79 5.88
C ARG A 91 16.04 -1.70 6.18
N LYS A 92 16.40 -1.11 7.33
CA LYS A 92 17.80 -1.07 7.80
C LYS A 92 18.34 -2.48 8.09
N ARG A 93 17.59 -3.28 8.85
CA ARG A 93 17.99 -4.64 9.26
C ARG A 93 18.18 -5.57 8.07
N HIS A 94 17.30 -5.50 7.09
CA HIS A 94 17.35 -6.32 5.87
C HIS A 94 18.26 -5.75 4.79
N LYS A 95 18.99 -4.65 5.07
CA LYS A 95 19.92 -3.99 4.14
C LYS A 95 19.27 -3.71 2.78
N ASP A 96 18.07 -3.13 2.79
CA ASP A 96 17.41 -2.69 1.56
C ASP A 96 18.36 -1.77 0.76
N PRO A 97 18.71 -2.10 -0.50
CA PRO A 97 19.73 -1.39 -1.26
C PRO A 97 19.47 0.11 -1.37
N GLY A 98 18.21 0.51 -1.62
CA GLY A 98 17.82 1.92 -1.74
C GLY A 98 17.97 2.68 -0.43
N THR A 99 17.50 2.07 0.67
CA THR A 99 17.64 2.65 2.01
C THR A 99 19.12 2.76 2.42
N MET A 100 19.94 1.76 2.13
CA MET A 100 21.38 1.78 2.45
C MET A 100 22.13 2.85 1.66
N ALA A 101 21.87 2.97 0.36
CA ALA A 101 22.47 4.02 -0.47
C ALA A 101 22.11 5.43 0.04
N TYR A 102 20.86 5.63 0.44
CA TYR A 102 20.42 6.91 1.02
C TYR A 102 21.11 7.21 2.36
N ILE A 103 21.25 6.20 3.23
CA ILE A 103 21.95 6.35 4.50
C ILE A 103 23.41 6.72 4.25
N ALA A 104 24.12 5.98 3.40
CA ALA A 104 25.52 6.26 3.08
C ALA A 104 25.71 7.70 2.58
N ARG A 105 24.86 8.15 1.65
CA ARG A 105 24.88 9.52 1.12
C ARG A 105 24.66 10.58 2.21
N ARG A 106 23.65 10.41 3.07
CA ARG A 106 23.36 11.40 4.14
C ARG A 106 24.37 11.37 5.28
N THR A 107 25.01 10.23 5.54
CA THR A 107 26.13 10.12 6.47
C THR A 107 27.33 10.89 5.94
N ALA A 108 27.64 10.79 4.65
CA ALA A 108 28.71 11.57 4.01
C ALA A 108 28.45 13.09 4.07
N GLU A 109 27.18 13.51 4.01
CA GLU A 109 26.77 14.91 4.21
C GLU A 109 26.83 15.39 5.69
N GLY A 110 27.27 14.52 6.62
CA GLY A 110 27.42 14.87 8.04
C GLY A 110 26.11 14.87 8.85
N LEU A 111 25.04 14.27 8.34
CA LEU A 111 23.77 14.20 9.07
C LEU A 111 23.82 13.11 10.14
N SER A 112 23.42 13.44 11.37
CA SER A 112 23.30 12.45 12.46
C SER A 112 22.34 11.31 12.11
N ASP A 113 22.57 10.09 12.62
CA ASP A 113 21.69 8.93 12.37
C ASP A 113 20.22 9.22 12.72
N ARG A 114 19.96 9.96 13.82
CA ARG A 114 18.60 10.40 14.18
C ARG A 114 17.98 11.32 13.11
N GLY A 115 18.78 12.18 12.48
CA GLY A 115 18.37 13.02 11.36
C GLY A 115 18.05 12.18 10.12
N ILE A 116 18.92 11.22 9.80
CA ILE A 116 18.74 10.30 8.66
C ILE A 116 17.45 9.49 8.83
N VAL A 117 17.22 8.90 10.00
CA VAL A 117 16.00 8.15 10.31
C VAL A 117 14.75 9.02 10.17
N ARG A 118 14.80 10.30 10.59
CA ARG A 118 13.67 11.22 10.43
C ARG A 118 13.35 11.46 8.94
N CYS A 119 14.38 11.67 8.11
CA CYS A 119 14.19 11.80 6.66
C CYS A 119 13.63 10.52 6.03
N LEU A 120 14.13 9.35 6.44
CA LEU A 120 13.64 8.06 5.96
C LEU A 120 12.17 7.84 6.32
N LYS A 121 11.75 8.16 7.55
CA LYS A 121 10.34 8.06 7.94
C LYS A 121 9.43 8.95 7.08
N ARG A 122 9.88 10.16 6.75
CA ARG A 122 9.14 11.05 5.83
C ARG A 122 9.08 10.48 4.41
N HIS A 123 10.18 9.87 3.94
CA HIS A 123 10.23 9.22 2.64
C HIS A 123 9.25 8.04 2.55
N VAL A 124 9.28 7.14 3.53
CA VAL A 124 8.36 6.01 3.64
C VAL A 124 6.90 6.48 3.72
N ALA A 125 6.61 7.56 4.45
CA ALA A 125 5.26 8.13 4.49
C ALA A 125 4.81 8.64 3.10
N ASN A 126 5.70 9.27 2.33
CA ASN A 126 5.38 9.70 0.98
C ASN A 126 5.15 8.50 0.03
N GLU A 127 5.94 7.43 0.15
CA GLU A 127 5.72 6.19 -0.61
C GLU A 127 4.36 5.57 -0.30
N ILE A 128 4.01 5.47 0.99
CA ILE A 128 2.71 4.93 1.42
C ILE A 128 1.57 5.79 0.91
N PHE A 129 1.67 7.12 0.99
CA PHE A 129 0.66 8.02 0.43
C PHE A 129 0.43 7.77 -1.07
N VAL A 130 1.51 7.59 -1.83
CA VAL A 130 1.45 7.26 -3.26
C VAL A 130 0.77 5.91 -3.47
N LEU A 131 1.12 4.89 -2.69
CA LEU A 131 0.46 3.57 -2.77
C LEU A 131 -1.03 3.62 -2.40
N LEU A 132 -1.43 4.48 -1.47
CA LEU A 132 -2.83 4.63 -1.06
C LEU A 132 -3.65 5.39 -2.11
N THR A 133 -3.08 6.40 -2.75
CA THR A 133 -3.78 7.28 -3.71
C THR A 133 -3.71 6.77 -5.14
N GLN A 134 -2.67 6.04 -5.52
CA GLN A 134 -2.47 5.49 -6.87
C GLN A 134 -2.91 4.03 -6.99
N ASN A 135 -3.47 3.43 -5.93
CA ASN A 135 -4.02 2.09 -5.99
C ASN A 135 -5.56 2.13 -5.97
N PRO A 136 -6.21 2.37 -7.12
CA PRO A 136 -7.66 2.26 -7.26
C PRO A 136 -8.17 0.79 -7.18
N ALA A 137 -7.32 -0.18 -6.84
CA ALA A 137 -7.63 -1.60 -6.95
C ALA A 137 -7.26 -2.43 -5.71
N VAL A 138 -7.31 -1.86 -4.50
CA VAL A 138 -7.69 -2.71 -3.36
C VAL A 138 -9.20 -2.90 -3.48
N ALA A 139 -9.59 -3.75 -4.43
CA ALA A 139 -10.96 -4.19 -4.53
C ALA A 139 -11.34 -4.75 -3.16
N LEU A 140 -12.38 -4.18 -2.56
CA LEU A 140 -13.17 -4.77 -1.47
C LEU A 140 -13.24 -6.28 -1.69
N PRO A 141 -13.21 -7.12 -0.63
CA PRO A 141 -13.06 -8.57 -0.78
C PRO A 141 -13.99 -9.08 -1.89
N ILE A 142 -13.39 -9.37 -3.06
CA ILE A 142 -14.11 -9.76 -4.27
C ILE A 142 -14.77 -11.14 -4.03
N GLY A 143 -14.19 -11.92 -3.12
CA GLY A 143 -14.63 -13.25 -2.71
C GLY A 143 -16.14 -13.40 -2.46
N PRO A 144 -16.72 -12.71 -1.46
CA PRO A 144 -18.16 -12.76 -1.20
C PRO A 144 -19.02 -12.40 -2.41
N ARG A 145 -18.61 -11.44 -3.24
CA ARG A 145 -19.32 -11.04 -4.45
C ARG A 145 -19.25 -12.10 -5.54
N ILE A 146 -18.07 -12.71 -5.75
CA ILE A 146 -17.88 -13.85 -6.66
C ILE A 146 -18.75 -15.04 -6.22
N ARG A 147 -18.79 -15.34 -4.92
CA ARG A 147 -19.64 -16.40 -4.35
C ARG A 147 -21.11 -16.15 -4.66
N GLN A 148 -21.59 -14.94 -4.45
CA GLN A 148 -22.97 -14.55 -4.76
C GLN A 148 -23.27 -14.75 -6.25
N ARG A 149 -22.40 -14.26 -7.13
CA ARG A 149 -22.55 -14.43 -8.59
C ARG A 149 -22.60 -15.89 -9.01
N ARG A 150 -21.70 -16.73 -8.47
CA ARG A 150 -21.69 -18.17 -8.73
C ARG A 150 -23.02 -18.82 -8.29
N GLN A 151 -23.51 -18.47 -7.10
CA GLN A 151 -24.78 -18.98 -6.58
C GLN A 151 -25.96 -18.56 -7.45
N THR A 152 -26.00 -17.32 -7.94
CA THR A 152 -27.05 -16.85 -8.87
C THR A 152 -27.06 -17.65 -10.17
N LEU A 153 -25.89 -18.07 -10.67
CA LEU A 153 -25.77 -18.91 -11.86
C LEU A 153 -26.01 -20.41 -11.60
N GLY A 154 -26.26 -20.82 -10.35
CA GLY A 154 -26.44 -22.24 -9.99
C GLY A 154 -25.17 -23.10 -10.12
N ILE A 155 -24.00 -22.48 -10.25
CA ILE A 155 -22.74 -23.20 -10.46
C ILE A 155 -22.21 -23.74 -9.13
N VAL A 156 -21.81 -25.01 -9.09
CA VAL A 156 -21.19 -25.63 -7.90
C VAL A 156 -19.71 -25.25 -7.82
N LEU A 157 -19.18 -25.03 -6.61
CA LEU A 157 -17.78 -24.64 -6.42
C LEU A 157 -16.80 -25.65 -7.04
N THR A 158 -17.14 -26.94 -7.03
CA THR A 158 -16.35 -28.02 -7.66
C THR A 158 -16.18 -27.80 -9.17
N GLU A 159 -17.19 -27.26 -9.84
CA GLU A 159 -17.11 -26.97 -11.28
C GLU A 159 -16.11 -25.84 -11.56
N ALA A 160 -16.19 -24.77 -10.77
CA ALA A 160 -15.23 -23.67 -10.84
C ALA A 160 -13.79 -24.15 -10.57
N THR A 161 -13.60 -25.10 -9.66
CA THR A 161 -12.26 -25.65 -9.36
C THR A 161 -11.66 -26.44 -10.51
N LYS A 162 -12.48 -27.18 -11.25
CA LYS A 162 -12.04 -27.92 -12.43
C LYS A 162 -11.66 -26.96 -13.55
N GLN A 163 -12.52 -25.99 -13.83
CA GLN A 163 -12.32 -25.06 -14.93
C GLN A 163 -11.12 -24.13 -14.74
N LEU A 164 -10.90 -23.66 -13.52
CA LEU A 164 -9.79 -22.76 -13.20
C LEU A 164 -8.50 -23.50 -12.85
N GLU A 165 -8.53 -24.84 -12.75
CA GLU A 165 -7.43 -25.69 -12.27
C GLU A 165 -6.88 -25.25 -10.89
N VAL A 166 -7.75 -24.67 -10.06
CA VAL A 166 -7.38 -24.19 -8.73
C VAL A 166 -7.88 -25.17 -7.66
N PRO A 167 -7.04 -25.56 -6.68
CA PRO A 167 -7.47 -26.45 -5.60
C PRO A 167 -8.70 -25.92 -4.85
N TYR A 168 -9.64 -26.82 -4.52
CA TYR A 168 -10.90 -26.49 -3.83
C TYR A 168 -10.74 -25.58 -2.61
N GLN A 169 -9.80 -25.92 -1.72
CA GLN A 169 -9.57 -25.15 -0.50
C GLN A 169 -9.07 -23.73 -0.78
N ARG A 170 -8.37 -23.50 -1.91
CA ARG A 170 -7.88 -22.18 -2.30
C ARG A 170 -9.04 -21.31 -2.80
N LEU A 171 -9.90 -21.83 -3.67
CA LEU A 171 -11.09 -21.10 -4.14
C LEU A 171 -12.12 -20.88 -3.01
N ARG A 172 -12.30 -21.85 -2.11
CA ARG A 172 -13.17 -21.68 -0.93
C ARG A 172 -12.69 -20.55 -0.01
N ARG A 173 -11.38 -20.50 0.28
CA ARG A 173 -10.81 -19.43 1.14
C ARG A 173 -10.88 -18.07 0.47
N LEU A 174 -10.77 -18.02 -0.86
CA LEU A 174 -10.99 -16.83 -1.67
C LEU A 174 -12.45 -16.36 -1.55
N GLU A 175 -13.44 -17.24 -1.77
CA GLU A 175 -14.87 -16.90 -1.67
C GLU A 175 -15.29 -16.41 -0.27
N ILE A 176 -14.67 -16.94 0.78
CA ILE A 176 -14.95 -16.55 2.18
C ILE A 176 -14.14 -15.30 2.59
N GLY A 177 -13.23 -14.81 1.74
CA GLY A 177 -12.41 -13.63 2.03
C GLY A 177 -11.27 -13.86 3.02
N GLN A 178 -10.94 -15.14 3.32
CA GLN A 178 -9.79 -15.49 4.16
C GLN A 178 -8.45 -15.36 3.42
N ARG A 179 -8.49 -15.20 2.10
CA ARG A 179 -7.31 -15.03 1.25
C ARG A 179 -7.64 -14.05 0.13
N ALA A 180 -6.79 -13.04 -0.07
CA ALA A 180 -6.78 -12.20 -1.26
C ALA A 180 -5.79 -12.82 -2.27
N ASP A 181 -6.25 -13.06 -3.49
CA ASP A 181 -5.42 -13.52 -4.60
C ASP A 181 -5.90 -12.91 -5.91
N THR A 182 -5.26 -11.83 -6.32
CA THR A 182 -5.69 -10.98 -7.43
C THR A 182 -5.78 -11.75 -8.76
N ASN A 183 -4.87 -12.70 -9.01
CA ASN A 183 -4.87 -13.46 -10.26
C ASN A 183 -6.06 -14.43 -10.30
N SER A 184 -6.27 -15.17 -9.21
CA SER A 184 -7.40 -16.09 -9.08
C SER A 184 -8.74 -15.35 -9.08
N GLU A 185 -8.83 -14.17 -8.44
CA GLU A 185 -10.03 -13.33 -8.44
C GLU A 185 -10.36 -12.81 -9.84
N THR A 186 -9.35 -12.37 -10.60
CA THR A 186 -9.53 -11.86 -11.97
C THR A 186 -9.97 -12.97 -12.92
N ALA A 187 -9.29 -14.11 -12.90
CA ALA A 187 -9.62 -15.26 -13.75
C ALA A 187 -11.01 -15.82 -13.45
N TYR A 188 -11.36 -15.91 -12.16
CA TYR A 188 -12.66 -16.39 -11.73
C TYR A 188 -13.78 -15.41 -12.07
N GLY A 189 -13.55 -14.09 -11.90
CA GLY A 189 -14.49 -13.06 -12.32
C GLY A 189 -14.78 -13.11 -13.82
N ALA A 190 -13.72 -13.16 -14.65
CA ALA A 190 -13.84 -13.22 -16.10
C ALA A 190 -14.59 -14.48 -16.58
N TRP A 191 -14.35 -15.62 -15.93
CA TRP A 191 -15.08 -16.85 -16.23
C TRP A 191 -16.58 -16.74 -15.90
N LEU A 192 -16.93 -16.15 -14.76
CA LEU A 192 -18.33 -15.89 -14.42
C LEU A 192 -18.98 -14.88 -15.36
N ASP A 193 -18.22 -13.88 -15.85
CA ASP A 193 -18.70 -12.93 -16.87
C ASP A 193 -19.03 -13.64 -18.20
N ASP A 194 -18.19 -14.58 -18.64
CA ASP A 194 -18.44 -15.40 -19.83
C ASP A 194 -19.70 -16.26 -19.66
N LYS A 195 -19.88 -16.89 -18.50
CA LYS A 195 -21.08 -17.68 -18.17
C LYS A 195 -22.35 -16.85 -18.06
N THR A 196 -22.27 -15.58 -17.64
CA THR A 196 -23.43 -14.68 -17.72
C THR A 196 -23.80 -14.29 -19.15
N ARG A 197 -22.82 -14.25 -20.07
CA ARG A 197 -23.03 -13.86 -21.47
C ARG A 197 -23.59 -15.00 -22.32
N GLN A 198 -23.37 -16.25 -21.91
CA GLN A 198 -23.96 -17.45 -22.50
C GLN A 198 -25.18 -17.89 -21.67
N PRO A 199 -26.39 -17.35 -21.89
CA PRO A 199 -27.57 -17.89 -21.22
C PRO A 199 -27.75 -19.35 -21.65
N HIS A 200 -27.74 -20.25 -20.66
CA HIS A 200 -28.15 -21.64 -20.86
C HIS A 200 -29.59 -21.62 -21.37
N PRO A 201 -29.97 -22.36 -22.45
CA PRO A 201 -31.37 -22.47 -22.84
C PRO A 201 -32.16 -22.95 -21.63
N ALA A 202 -33.25 -22.24 -21.35
CA ALA A 202 -34.18 -22.56 -20.27
C ALA A 202 -34.50 -24.06 -20.35
N GLN A 203 -34.36 -24.74 -19.20
CA GLN A 203 -34.84 -26.10 -19.06
C GLN A 203 -36.36 -26.06 -19.30
N GLU A 204 -36.80 -26.56 -20.47
CA GLU A 204 -38.18 -26.96 -20.70
C GLU A 204 -38.52 -28.01 -19.64
N VAL A 205 -39.28 -27.59 -18.64
CA VAL A 205 -39.96 -28.48 -17.71
C VAL A 205 -41.25 -28.89 -18.40
N ALA A 206 -41.41 -30.21 -18.51
CA ALA A 206 -42.53 -30.93 -19.10
C ALA A 206 -43.91 -30.52 -18.57
#